data_AF-A0A954IAI5-F1
#
_entry.id   AF-A0A954IAI5-F1
#
_cell.length_a   1.000
_cell.length_b   1.000
_cell.length_c   1.000
_cell.angle_alpha   90.00
_cell.angle_beta   90.00
_cell.angle_gamma   90.00
#
_symmetry.space_group_name_H-M   'P 1'
#
loop_
_entity.id
_entity.type
_entity.pdbx_description
1 polymer ?
#
loop_
_entity_poly.entity_id
_entity_poly.type
_entity_poly.pdbx_seq_one_letter_code
_entity_poly.pdbx_strand_id
1 'polypeptide(L)'
;MDIRFYNTLTNQTELFTPVETDCVRMYSCGPTVYDFAHIGNFRSFLFADLIRRSLEFFGYTVHHVMNITDVGHMTDDANADGAGEDKMAAAAKRVKEDKKSGKLPEGVVGNPDDPYQIADSYTRAFLEDAKLLGVKVASEPDNILKATENIDTMQEMIGQLIRNGHAYVGADGVVYYSVESFADYGKLSGNTLDQLQTGAGGRINDS
;
A
#
# COMPACT_ATOMS: atom_id res chain seq x y z
N MET A 1 -16.05 -21.79 -18.45
CA MET A 1 -14.58 -21.93 -18.49
C MET A 1 -14.10 -21.79 -17.07
N ASP A 2 -13.29 -22.71 -16.57
CA ASP A 2 -12.80 -22.64 -15.19
C ASP A 2 -11.62 -21.67 -15.10
N ILE A 3 -11.75 -20.62 -14.28
CA ILE A 3 -10.66 -19.70 -13.98
C ILE A 3 -9.91 -20.23 -12.77
N ARG A 4 -8.59 -20.21 -12.82
CA ARG A 4 -7.74 -20.61 -11.69
C ARG A 4 -6.70 -19.56 -11.38
N PHE A 5 -6.47 -19.29 -10.10
CA PHE A 5 -5.43 -18.37 -9.63
C PHE A 5 -4.45 -19.09 -8.73
N TYR A 6 -3.19 -18.66 -8.77
CA TYR A 6 -2.23 -19.02 -7.73
C TYR A 6 -2.55 -18.24 -6.46
N ASN A 7 -2.90 -18.95 -5.39
CA ASN A 7 -3.22 -18.38 -4.10
C ASN A 7 -1.97 -18.42 -3.20
N THR A 8 -1.41 -17.25 -2.91
CA THR A 8 -0.21 -17.12 -2.07
C THR A 8 -0.43 -17.67 -0.65
N LEU A 9 -1.66 -17.64 -0.13
CA LEU A 9 -1.98 -18.18 1.19
C LEU A 9 -1.80 -19.70 1.28
N THR A 10 -2.06 -20.42 0.20
CA THR A 10 -2.00 -21.89 0.16
C THR A 10 -0.83 -22.41 -0.68
N ASN A 11 -0.15 -21.53 -1.41
CA ASN A 11 0.88 -21.85 -2.41
C ASN A 11 0.40 -22.84 -3.48
N GLN A 12 -0.87 -22.74 -3.88
CA GLN A 12 -1.48 -23.64 -4.85
C GLN A 12 -2.28 -22.87 -5.90
N THR A 13 -2.43 -23.49 -7.08
CA THR A 13 -3.35 -23.02 -8.10
C THR A 13 -4.75 -23.56 -7.81
N GLU A 14 -5.65 -22.65 -7.43
CA GLU A 14 -7.00 -22.97 -6.97
C GLU A 14 -8.05 -22.55 -7.98
N LEU A 15 -9.22 -23.22 -7.95
CA LEU A 15 -10.38 -22.77 -8.71
C LEU A 15 -10.86 -21.43 -8.15
N PHE A 16 -10.97 -20.43 -9.00
CA PHE A 16 -11.53 -19.13 -8.63
C PHE A 16 -13.04 -19.26 -8.49
N THR A 17 -13.55 -18.90 -7.32
CA THR A 17 -15.00 -18.79 -7.06
C THR A 17 -15.25 -17.45 -6.38
N PRO A 18 -16.04 -16.53 -6.97
CA PRO A 18 -16.31 -15.25 -6.34
C PRO A 18 -17.18 -15.44 -5.09
N VAL A 19 -17.09 -14.48 -4.17
CA VAL A 19 -17.92 -14.48 -2.95
C VAL A 19 -19.39 -14.21 -3.28
N GLU A 20 -19.65 -13.40 -4.30
CA GLU A 20 -20.98 -13.08 -4.82
C GLU A 20 -21.06 -13.52 -6.28
N THR A 21 -22.19 -14.13 -6.68
CA THR A 21 -22.37 -14.63 -8.05
C THR A 21 -22.14 -13.52 -9.07
N ASP A 22 -21.33 -13.80 -10.09
CA ASP A 22 -20.98 -12.90 -11.19
C ASP A 22 -20.32 -11.56 -10.79
N CYS A 23 -19.97 -11.38 -9.51
CA CYS A 23 -19.44 -10.14 -8.94
C CYS A 23 -18.09 -10.40 -8.23
N VAL A 24 -17.04 -9.71 -8.68
CA VAL A 24 -15.69 -9.82 -8.10
C VAL A 24 -15.32 -8.51 -7.44
N ARG A 25 -15.06 -8.56 -6.13
CA ARG A 25 -14.43 -7.45 -5.39
C ARG A 25 -12.93 -7.63 -5.42
N MET A 26 -12.22 -6.66 -5.99
CA MET A 26 -10.77 -6.70 -6.16
C MET A 26 -10.15 -5.46 -5.53
N TYR A 27 -9.11 -5.66 -4.72
CA TYR A 27 -8.26 -4.58 -4.22
C TYR A 27 -6.84 -4.79 -4.74
N SER A 28 -6.18 -3.71 -5.14
CA SER A 28 -4.75 -3.71 -5.44
C SER A 28 -4.07 -2.53 -4.74
N CYS A 29 -2.89 -2.75 -4.16
CA CYS A 29 -2.09 -1.66 -3.62
C CYS A 29 -1.70 -0.69 -4.75
N GLY A 30 -1.89 0.61 -4.53
CA GLY A 30 -1.43 1.66 -5.41
C GLY A 30 -0.08 2.26 -4.99
N PRO A 31 0.34 3.36 -5.63
CA PRO A 31 1.62 3.99 -5.40
C PRO A 31 1.70 4.73 -4.06
N THR A 32 2.93 4.87 -3.57
CA THR A 32 3.29 5.94 -2.63
C THR A 32 3.74 7.16 -3.41
N VAL A 33 3.01 8.28 -3.29
CA VAL A 33 3.08 9.41 -4.24
C VAL A 33 4.09 10.47 -3.80
N TYR A 34 5.33 10.04 -3.60
CA TYR A 34 6.43 10.92 -3.17
C TYR A 34 7.50 11.09 -4.24
N ASP A 35 7.41 10.29 -5.31
CA ASP A 35 8.25 10.36 -6.50
C ASP A 35 7.43 9.89 -7.70
N PHE A 36 8.01 10.02 -8.90
CA PHE A 36 7.45 9.40 -10.10
C PHE A 36 7.42 7.88 -9.95
N ALA A 37 6.30 7.27 -10.33
CA ALA A 37 6.21 5.83 -10.44
C ALA A 37 7.15 5.33 -11.55
N HIS A 38 7.97 4.32 -11.25
CA HIS A 38 8.90 3.75 -12.21
C HIS A 38 8.30 2.52 -12.91
N ILE A 39 8.97 2.05 -13.97
CA ILE A 39 8.51 0.89 -14.78
C ILE A 39 8.22 -0.36 -13.94
N GLY A 40 8.99 -0.59 -12.88
CA GLY A 40 8.75 -1.68 -11.93
C GLY A 40 7.41 -1.58 -11.18
N ASN A 41 6.94 -0.37 -10.85
CA ASN A 41 5.63 -0.16 -10.25
C ASN A 41 4.54 -0.45 -11.30
N PHE A 42 4.69 0.11 -12.51
CA PHE A 42 3.71 -0.07 -13.59
C PHE A 42 3.53 -1.52 -14.02
N ARG A 43 4.56 -2.37 -13.93
CA ARG A 43 4.41 -3.82 -14.13
C ARG A 43 3.32 -4.41 -13.22
N SER A 44 3.28 -4.00 -11.95
CA SER A 44 2.32 -4.52 -10.97
C SER A 44 0.91 -3.98 -11.23
N PHE A 45 0.78 -2.71 -11.61
CA PHE A 45 -0.51 -2.11 -11.97
C PHE A 45 -1.09 -2.70 -13.25
N LEU A 46 -0.23 -2.98 -14.26
CA LEU A 46 -0.59 -3.71 -15.47
C LEU A 46 -1.06 -5.13 -15.17
N PHE A 47 -0.45 -5.80 -14.19
CA PHE A 47 -0.88 -7.13 -13.78
C PHE A 47 -2.29 -7.12 -13.17
N ALA A 48 -2.59 -6.16 -12.30
CA ALA A 48 -3.94 -5.98 -11.76
C ALA A 48 -4.97 -5.66 -12.88
N ASP A 49 -4.62 -4.79 -13.83
CA ASP A 49 -5.45 -4.48 -14.99
C ASP A 49 -5.68 -5.73 -15.87
N LEU A 50 -4.66 -6.55 -16.10
CA LEU A 50 -4.80 -7.80 -16.85
C LEU A 50 -5.74 -8.78 -16.15
N ILE A 51 -5.66 -8.92 -14.83
CA ILE A 51 -6.58 -9.76 -14.06
C ILE A 51 -8.00 -9.24 -14.22
N ARG A 52 -8.22 -7.94 -14.00
CA ARG A 52 -9.54 -7.31 -14.15
C ARG A 52 -10.12 -7.56 -15.54
N ARG A 53 -9.37 -7.23 -16.60
CA ARG A 53 -9.82 -7.40 -18.00
C ARG A 53 -10.10 -8.86 -18.33
N SER A 54 -9.33 -9.78 -17.78
CA SER A 54 -9.56 -11.21 -17.97
C SER A 54 -10.87 -11.65 -17.32
N LEU A 55 -11.14 -11.21 -16.09
CA LEU A 55 -12.40 -11.48 -15.39
C LEU A 55 -13.60 -10.85 -16.11
N GLU A 56 -13.49 -9.58 -16.52
CA GLU A 56 -14.50 -8.88 -17.34
C GLU A 56 -14.77 -9.65 -18.65
N PHE A 57 -13.73 -10.13 -19.32
CA PHE A 57 -13.85 -10.92 -20.56
C PHE A 57 -14.61 -12.24 -20.33
N PHE A 58 -14.46 -12.88 -19.16
CA PHE A 58 -15.19 -14.08 -18.80
C PHE A 58 -16.60 -13.84 -18.24
N GLY A 59 -17.07 -12.58 -18.25
CA GLY A 59 -18.44 -12.22 -17.90
C GLY A 59 -18.65 -11.77 -16.45
N TYR A 60 -17.59 -11.62 -15.67
CA TYR A 60 -17.70 -11.08 -14.31
C TYR A 60 -17.83 -9.55 -14.32
N THR A 61 -18.66 -9.03 -13.43
CA THR A 61 -18.61 -7.62 -13.03
C THR A 61 -17.49 -7.46 -12.00
N VAL A 62 -16.52 -6.59 -12.27
CA VAL A 62 -15.38 -6.38 -11.36
C VAL A 62 -15.50 -5.01 -10.68
N HIS A 63 -15.58 -5.02 -9.36
CA HIS A 63 -15.45 -3.85 -8.49
C HIS A 63 -14.02 -3.75 -7.98
N HIS A 64 -13.20 -2.99 -8.69
CA HIS A 64 -11.78 -2.77 -8.40
C HIS A 64 -11.57 -1.46 -7.66
N VAL A 65 -10.91 -1.55 -6.50
CA VAL A 65 -10.46 -0.44 -5.66
C VAL A 65 -8.93 -0.41 -5.60
N MET A 66 -8.35 0.78 -5.60
CA MET A 66 -6.92 0.99 -5.42
C MET A 66 -6.69 2.16 -4.47
N ASN A 67 -5.73 2.04 -3.56
CA ASN A 67 -5.37 3.14 -2.67
C ASN A 67 -4.33 4.09 -3.32
N ILE A 68 -4.20 5.29 -2.78
CA ILE A 68 -3.04 6.17 -2.95
C ILE A 68 -2.45 6.41 -1.56
N THR A 69 -1.17 6.07 -1.37
CA THR A 69 -0.47 6.37 -0.13
C THR A 69 0.13 7.77 -0.23
N ASP A 70 -0.64 8.76 0.22
CA ASP A 70 -0.32 10.19 0.21
C ASP A 70 0.17 10.75 1.56
N VAL A 71 0.21 9.90 2.59
CA VAL A 71 0.79 10.21 3.90
C VAL A 71 1.42 8.96 4.52
N GLY A 72 2.50 9.15 5.29
CA GLY A 72 3.23 8.09 5.99
C GLY A 72 4.10 7.23 5.06
N HIS A 73 4.30 5.97 5.43
CA HIS A 73 5.23 5.00 4.82
C HIS A 73 6.71 5.27 5.18
N MET A 74 7.22 4.49 6.14
CA MET A 74 8.61 4.56 6.61
C MET A 74 9.57 3.97 5.56
N THR A 75 10.81 4.46 5.51
CA THR A 75 11.84 4.01 4.55
C THR A 75 12.23 2.54 4.67
N ASP A 76 12.04 1.93 5.84
CA ASP A 76 12.62 0.63 6.17
C ASP A 76 11.54 -0.46 6.24
N ASP A 77 11.23 -1.06 5.08
CA ASP A 77 10.28 -2.18 4.98
C ASP A 77 10.83 -3.49 5.60
N ALA A 78 12.09 -3.48 6.07
CA ALA A 78 12.80 -4.64 6.61
C ALA A 78 12.82 -4.72 8.16
N ASN A 79 12.55 -3.61 8.86
CA ASN A 79 12.63 -3.54 10.32
C ASN A 79 11.30 -3.07 10.93
N ALA A 80 10.70 -3.88 11.79
CA ALA A 80 9.44 -3.59 12.46
C ALA A 80 9.52 -2.45 13.51
N ASP A 81 10.71 -1.91 13.73
CA ASP A 81 11.00 -0.93 14.78
C ASP A 81 10.47 0.49 14.46
N GLY A 82 9.88 0.71 13.28
CA GLY A 82 9.49 2.05 12.82
C GLY A 82 10.69 3.00 12.66
N ALA A 83 11.92 2.46 12.68
CA ALA A 83 13.14 3.21 12.47
C ALA A 83 13.29 3.49 10.96
N GLY A 84 13.25 4.75 10.57
CA GLY A 84 13.37 5.18 9.18
C GLY A 84 13.02 6.66 9.05
N GLU A 85 13.52 7.32 8.00
CA GLU A 85 13.02 8.65 7.66
C GLU A 85 11.60 8.49 7.11
N ASP A 86 10.69 9.41 7.45
CA ASP A 86 9.38 9.46 6.79
C ASP A 86 9.61 9.70 5.29
N LYS A 87 9.10 8.82 4.40
CA LYS A 87 9.37 8.92 2.96
C LYS A 87 8.84 10.23 2.36
N MET A 88 7.83 10.88 2.96
CA MET A 88 7.36 12.19 2.54
C MET A 88 8.33 13.30 3.00
N ALA A 89 8.83 13.27 4.23
CA ALA A 89 9.85 14.23 4.68
C ALA A 89 11.12 14.14 3.81
N ALA A 90 11.58 12.92 3.52
CA ALA A 90 12.70 12.68 2.62
C ALA A 90 12.42 13.20 1.20
N ALA A 91 11.20 13.01 0.70
CA ALA A 91 10.79 13.50 -0.60
C ALA A 91 10.73 15.03 -0.67
N ALA A 92 10.26 15.73 0.36
CA ALA A 92 10.28 17.18 0.41
C ALA A 92 11.70 17.74 0.26
N LYS A 93 12.68 17.10 0.90
CA LYS A 93 14.10 17.45 0.73
C LYS A 93 14.59 17.18 -0.70
N ARG A 94 14.31 15.99 -1.25
CA ARG A 94 14.68 15.61 -2.62
C ARG A 94 14.08 16.57 -3.66
N VAL A 95 12.80 16.87 -3.58
CA VAL A 95 12.10 17.77 -4.51
C VAL A 95 12.76 19.15 -4.53
N LYS A 96 13.20 19.68 -3.38
CA LYS A 96 13.93 20.95 -3.31
C LYS A 96 15.29 20.86 -4.01
N GLU A 97 16.02 19.76 -3.85
CA GLU A 97 17.31 19.53 -4.50
C GLU A 97 17.15 19.34 -6.01
N ASP A 98 16.13 18.61 -6.46
CA ASP A 98 15.84 18.37 -7.87
C ASP A 98 15.34 19.63 -8.58
N LYS A 99 14.55 20.48 -7.90
CA LYS A 99 14.20 21.82 -8.40
C LYS A 99 15.44 22.71 -8.59
N LYS A 100 16.36 22.71 -7.62
CA LYS A 100 17.60 23.51 -7.71
C LYS A 100 18.53 23.03 -8.81
N SER A 101 18.58 21.73 -9.05
CA SER A 101 19.45 21.12 -10.07
C SER A 101 18.81 21.05 -11.46
N GLY A 102 17.55 21.45 -11.61
CA GLY A 102 16.81 21.38 -12.88
C GLY A 102 16.42 19.97 -13.32
N LYS A 103 16.55 18.98 -12.43
CA LYS A 103 16.12 17.59 -12.68
C LYS A 103 14.61 17.44 -12.64
N LEU A 104 13.95 18.23 -11.80
CA LEU A 104 12.50 18.27 -11.76
C LEU A 104 11.99 19.26 -12.81
N PRO A 105 11.14 18.84 -13.76
CA PRO A 105 10.54 19.76 -14.71
C PRO A 105 9.80 20.90 -13.99
N GLU A 106 9.86 22.09 -14.57
CA GLU A 106 9.24 23.28 -13.99
C GLU A 106 7.72 23.09 -13.87
N GLY A 107 7.15 23.49 -12.74
CA GLY A 107 5.71 23.38 -12.47
C GLY A 107 5.21 22.01 -12.00
N VAL A 108 6.07 20.98 -11.90
CA VAL A 108 5.64 19.65 -11.42
C VAL A 108 5.16 19.71 -9.98
N VAL A 109 5.96 20.24 -9.06
CA VAL A 109 5.54 20.51 -7.67
C VAL A 109 5.44 22.03 -7.48
N GLY A 110 4.32 22.52 -6.95
CA GLY A 110 4.14 23.95 -6.64
C GLY A 110 5.01 24.35 -5.44
N ASN A 111 4.53 24.05 -4.24
CA ASN A 111 5.22 24.28 -2.98
C ASN A 111 5.87 22.97 -2.46
N PRO A 112 7.21 22.86 -2.45
CA PRO A 112 7.89 21.66 -1.94
C PRO A 112 7.95 21.60 -0.40
N ASP A 113 7.47 22.63 0.30
CA ASP A 113 7.28 22.64 1.76
C ASP A 113 5.90 22.14 2.17
N ASP A 114 5.00 21.90 1.21
CA ASP A 114 3.64 21.41 1.44
C ASP A 114 3.54 19.94 1.00
N PRO A 115 3.45 18.97 1.93
CA PRO A 115 3.41 17.56 1.60
C PRO A 115 2.17 17.18 0.78
N TYR A 116 1.05 17.89 0.96
CA TYR A 116 -0.16 17.65 0.16
C TYR A 116 0.07 18.01 -1.31
N GLN A 117 0.78 19.11 -1.59
CA GLN A 117 1.11 19.49 -2.96
C GLN A 117 2.10 18.51 -3.60
N ILE A 118 3.03 17.96 -2.83
CA ILE A 118 3.93 16.91 -3.33
C ILE A 118 3.12 15.67 -3.71
N ALA A 119 2.28 15.19 -2.79
CA ALA A 119 1.43 14.03 -3.01
C ALA A 119 0.48 14.21 -4.20
N ASP A 120 -0.18 15.35 -4.32
CA ASP A 120 -1.09 15.65 -5.42
C ASP A 120 -0.36 15.70 -6.77
N SER A 121 0.84 16.29 -6.82
CA SER A 121 1.65 16.35 -8.03
C SER A 121 2.04 14.96 -8.54
N TYR A 122 2.53 14.10 -7.66
CA TYR A 122 2.92 12.73 -8.05
C TYR A 122 1.72 11.81 -8.27
N THR A 123 0.60 12.04 -7.57
CA THR A 123 -0.67 11.38 -7.88
C THR A 123 -1.11 11.70 -9.29
N ARG A 124 -1.10 12.99 -9.68
CA ARG A 124 -1.46 13.42 -11.04
C ARG A 124 -0.56 12.78 -12.08
N ALA A 125 0.76 12.85 -11.89
CA ALA A 125 1.72 12.23 -12.80
C ALA A 125 1.47 10.73 -12.97
N PHE A 126 1.26 10.00 -11.87
CA PHE A 126 0.94 8.57 -11.91
C PHE A 126 -0.35 8.27 -12.70
N LEU A 127 -1.42 9.03 -12.47
CA LEU A 127 -2.70 8.84 -13.18
C LEU A 127 -2.59 9.19 -14.67
N GLU A 128 -1.83 10.22 -15.02
CA GLU A 128 -1.53 10.58 -16.41
C GLU A 128 -0.75 9.48 -17.12
N ASP A 129 0.31 8.96 -16.49
CA ASP A 129 1.12 7.84 -17.02
C ASP A 129 0.28 6.57 -17.15
N ALA A 130 -0.52 6.23 -16.14
CA ALA A 130 -1.43 5.08 -16.20
C ALA A 130 -2.42 5.20 -17.37
N LYS A 131 -2.97 6.40 -17.60
CA LYS A 131 -3.86 6.69 -18.72
C LYS A 131 -3.14 6.54 -20.06
N LEU A 132 -1.91 7.06 -20.18
CA LEU A 132 -1.09 6.92 -21.41
C LEU A 132 -0.78 5.45 -21.74
N LEU A 133 -0.57 4.64 -20.70
CA LEU A 133 -0.34 3.19 -20.83
C LEU A 133 -1.64 2.37 -21.03
N GLY A 134 -2.81 3.00 -20.92
CA GLY A 134 -4.10 2.32 -21.03
C GLY A 134 -4.45 1.41 -19.84
N VAL A 135 -3.81 1.63 -18.69
CA VAL A 135 -4.01 0.87 -17.45
C VAL A 135 -5.32 1.33 -16.78
N LYS A 136 -6.23 0.40 -16.49
CA LYS A 136 -7.39 0.70 -15.63
C LYS A 136 -7.02 0.48 -14.16
N VAL A 137 -6.65 1.57 -13.48
CA VAL A 137 -6.16 1.51 -12.09
C VAL A 137 -7.26 1.26 -11.03
N ALA A 138 -8.52 1.56 -11.34
CA ALA A 138 -9.69 1.26 -10.51
C ALA A 138 -10.94 1.16 -11.41
N SER A 139 -12.05 0.62 -10.90
CA SER A 139 -13.29 0.50 -11.69
C SER A 139 -13.87 1.86 -12.04
N GLU A 140 -13.89 2.78 -11.08
CA GLU A 140 -14.40 4.15 -11.20
C GLU A 140 -13.41 5.11 -10.54
N PRO A 141 -13.43 6.42 -10.87
CA PRO A 141 -12.59 7.41 -10.22
C PRO A 141 -12.72 7.45 -8.70
N ASP A 142 -13.94 7.33 -8.18
CA ASP A 142 -14.24 7.34 -6.74
C ASP A 142 -13.75 6.07 -6.01
N ASN A 143 -13.28 5.06 -6.75
CA ASN A 143 -12.64 3.87 -6.19
C ASN A 143 -11.12 4.03 -6.02
N ILE A 144 -10.58 5.22 -6.28
CA ILE A 144 -9.20 5.58 -5.99
C ILE A 144 -9.17 6.31 -4.65
N LEU A 145 -8.75 5.62 -3.58
CA LEU A 145 -8.90 6.11 -2.20
C LEU A 145 -7.57 6.62 -1.64
N LYS A 146 -7.51 7.89 -1.23
CA LYS A 146 -6.34 8.44 -0.54
C LYS A 146 -6.31 8.03 0.93
N ALA A 147 -5.11 7.83 1.48
CA ALA A 147 -4.96 7.52 2.90
C ALA A 147 -5.41 8.71 3.78
N THR A 148 -5.09 9.95 3.39
CA THR A 148 -5.48 11.16 4.14
C THR A 148 -7.00 11.37 4.23
N GLU A 149 -7.75 10.91 3.23
CA GLU A 149 -9.21 11.00 3.19
C GLU A 149 -9.93 9.92 4.01
N ASN A 150 -9.18 8.92 4.51
CA ASN A 150 -9.72 7.76 5.22
C ASN A 150 -9.19 7.66 6.67
N ILE A 151 -8.63 8.75 7.22
CA ILE A 151 -8.07 8.77 8.58
C ILE A 151 -9.12 8.40 9.63
N ASP A 152 -10.34 8.90 9.53
CA ASP A 152 -11.40 8.62 10.49
C ASP A 152 -11.74 7.11 10.53
N THR A 153 -11.85 6.48 9.36
CA THR A 153 -12.06 5.03 9.22
C THR A 153 -10.89 4.23 9.82
N MET A 154 -9.65 4.68 9.59
CA MET A 154 -8.47 4.06 10.19
C MET A 154 -8.48 4.18 11.72
N GLN A 155 -8.83 5.34 12.26
CA GLN A 155 -8.96 5.56 13.71
C GLN A 155 -10.06 4.69 14.32
N GLU A 156 -11.19 4.53 13.64
CA GLU A 156 -12.26 3.64 14.08
C GLU A 156 -11.78 2.19 14.15
N MET A 157 -11.11 1.70 13.10
CA MET A 157 -10.53 0.36 13.06
C MET A 157 -9.51 0.14 14.17
N ILE A 158 -8.59 1.10 14.37
CA ILE A 158 -7.60 1.06 15.46
C ILE A 158 -8.31 0.99 16.82
N GLY A 159 -9.35 1.80 17.03
CA GLY A 159 -10.15 1.76 18.24
C GLY A 159 -10.82 0.40 18.48
N GLN A 160 -11.31 -0.26 17.42
CA GLN A 160 -11.84 -1.62 17.51
C GLN A 160 -10.74 -2.63 17.88
N LEU A 161 -9.55 -2.54 17.30
CA LEU A 161 -8.41 -3.41 17.62
C LEU A 161 -8.00 -3.26 19.09
N ILE A 162 -7.94 -2.05 19.63
CA ILE A 162 -7.66 -1.82 21.05
C ILE A 162 -8.74 -2.45 21.93
N ARG A 163 -10.02 -2.19 21.64
CA ARG A 163 -11.14 -2.75 22.42
C ARG A 163 -11.16 -4.28 22.44
N ASN A 164 -10.72 -4.89 21.34
CA ASN A 164 -10.70 -6.35 21.19
C ASN A 164 -9.38 -6.98 21.68
N GLY A 165 -8.45 -6.20 22.24
CA GLY A 165 -7.18 -6.72 22.78
C GLY A 165 -6.14 -7.08 21.71
N HIS A 166 -6.31 -6.58 20.48
CA HIS A 166 -5.39 -6.81 19.35
C HIS A 166 -4.41 -5.65 19.11
N ALA A 167 -4.54 -4.55 19.84
CA ALA A 167 -3.62 -3.42 19.80
C ALA A 167 -3.45 -2.79 21.18
N TYR A 168 -2.35 -2.09 21.39
CA TYR A 168 -2.03 -1.42 22.65
C TYR A 168 -1.29 -0.10 22.40
N VAL A 169 -1.36 0.82 23.36
CA VAL A 169 -0.63 2.09 23.31
C VAL A 169 0.74 1.89 23.95
N GLY A 170 1.80 2.17 23.21
CA GLY A 170 3.18 2.16 23.68
C GLY A 170 3.48 3.32 24.64
N ALA A 171 4.61 3.25 25.34
CA ALA A 171 5.05 4.31 26.26
C ALA A 171 5.37 5.64 25.56
N ASP A 172 5.62 5.59 24.25
CA ASP A 172 5.82 6.72 23.35
C ASP A 172 4.50 7.35 22.83
N GLY A 173 3.35 6.78 23.22
CA GLY A 173 2.03 7.22 22.79
C GLY A 173 1.61 6.70 21.41
N VAL A 174 2.41 5.85 20.76
CA VAL A 174 2.08 5.24 19.47
C VAL A 174 1.23 3.98 19.69
N VAL A 175 0.27 3.71 18.80
CA VAL A 175 -0.53 2.48 18.86
C VAL A 175 0.17 1.37 18.07
N TYR A 176 0.41 0.25 18.71
CA TYR A 176 1.02 -0.95 18.12
C TYR A 176 0.02 -2.09 18.02
N TYR A 177 0.15 -2.89 16.97
CA TYR A 177 -0.59 -4.14 16.83
C TYR A 177 0.10 -5.26 17.63
N SER A 178 -0.66 -5.99 18.45
CA SER A 178 -0.15 -7.15 19.18
C SER A 178 -0.15 -8.37 18.26
N VAL A 179 0.99 -8.66 17.65
CA VAL A 179 1.15 -9.83 16.76
C VAL A 179 0.87 -11.16 17.46
N GLU A 180 1.15 -11.26 18.75
CA GLU A 180 0.86 -12.42 19.60
C GLU A 180 -0.64 -12.66 19.81
N SER A 181 -1.46 -11.61 19.70
CA SER A 181 -2.92 -11.72 19.84
C SER A 181 -3.60 -12.41 18.65
N PHE A 182 -2.87 -12.66 17.56
CA PHE A 182 -3.39 -13.25 16.34
C PHE A 182 -2.64 -14.53 15.98
N ALA A 183 -3.24 -15.69 16.28
CA ALA A 183 -2.63 -17.00 16.11
C ALA A 183 -2.18 -17.31 14.67
N ASP A 184 -2.84 -16.73 13.68
CA ASP A 184 -2.54 -16.92 12.25
C ASP A 184 -1.51 -15.90 11.71
N TYR A 185 -0.84 -15.13 12.57
CA TYR A 185 0.18 -14.17 12.14
C TYR A 185 1.33 -14.87 11.40
N GLY A 186 1.76 -14.28 10.28
CA GLY A 186 2.81 -14.84 9.43
C GLY A 186 2.35 -15.91 8.44
N LYS A 187 1.09 -16.37 8.48
CA LYS A 187 0.56 -17.42 7.59
C LYS A 187 0.70 -17.13 6.10
N LEU A 188 0.66 -15.86 5.69
CA LEU A 188 0.79 -15.44 4.28
C LEU A 188 2.25 -15.37 3.81
N SER A 189 3.16 -14.87 4.64
CA SER A 189 4.58 -14.66 4.28
C SER A 189 5.47 -15.84 4.63
N GLY A 190 5.03 -16.71 5.53
CA GLY A 190 5.84 -17.73 6.18
C GLY A 190 6.69 -17.20 7.35
N ASN A 191 6.74 -15.88 7.57
CA ASN A 191 7.50 -15.25 8.66
C ASN A 191 6.70 -15.36 9.98
N THR A 192 6.86 -16.47 10.69
CA THR A 192 6.21 -16.71 11.99
C THR A 192 6.89 -15.92 13.11
N LEU A 193 6.21 -15.78 14.25
CA LEU A 193 6.75 -15.11 15.45
C LEU A 193 8.09 -15.70 15.90
N ASP A 194 8.24 -17.02 15.82
CA ASP A 194 9.49 -17.73 16.17
C ASP A 194 10.68 -17.28 15.31
N GLN A 195 10.45 -17.02 14.01
CA GLN A 195 11.47 -16.56 13.07
C GLN A 195 11.79 -15.07 13.25
N LEU A 196 10.82 -14.27 13.64
CA LEU A 196 11.03 -12.85 13.97
C LEU A 196 11.82 -12.67 15.26
N GLN A 197 11.58 -13.49 16.29
CA GLN A 197 12.36 -13.47 17.54
C GLN A 197 13.81 -13.90 17.34
N THR A 198 14.08 -14.88 16.45
CA THR A 198 15.48 -15.28 16.15
C THR A 198 16.25 -14.19 15.38
N GLY A 199 15.57 -13.33 14.62
CA GLY A 199 16.15 -12.15 13.97
C GLY A 199 16.29 -10.93 14.89
N ALA A 200 15.49 -10.84 15.96
CA ALA A 200 15.52 -9.75 16.94
C ALA A 200 16.59 -9.90 18.05
N GLY A 201 17.37 -10.98 18.01
CA GLY A 201 18.36 -11.38 19.02
C GLY A 201 19.62 -10.51 19.13
N GLY A 202 19.47 -9.19 19.21
CA GLY A 202 20.58 -8.25 19.44
C GLY A 202 20.30 -7.10 20.41
N ARG A 203 19.12 -7.04 21.05
CA ARG A 203 18.73 -5.86 21.86
C ARG A 203 18.06 -6.18 23.20
N ILE A 204 18.57 -7.17 23.93
CA ILE A 204 18.41 -7.21 25.39
C ILE A 204 19.82 -7.07 25.97
N ASN A 205 20.19 -5.85 26.38
CA ASN A 205 21.30 -5.68 27.30
C ASN A 205 20.81 -6.14 28.67
N ASP A 206 21.20 -7.36 29.06
CA ASP A 206 21.33 -7.70 30.46
C ASP A 206 22.54 -6.97 31.02
N SER A 207 22.30 -5.86 31.75
CA SER A 207 23.07 -5.31 32.89
C SER A 207 22.73 -3.84 33.11
#